data_AF-A0A7J6RCC6-F1
#
_entry.id   AF-A0A7J6RCC6-F1
#
_cell.length_a   1.000
_cell.length_b   1.000
_cell.length_c   1.000
_cell.angle_alpha   90.00
_cell.angle_beta   90.00
_cell.angle_gamma   90.00
#
_symmetry.space_group_name_H-M   'P 1'
#
loop_
_entity.id
_entity.type
_entity.pdbx_description
1 polymer ?
#
loop_
_entity_poly.entity_id
_entity_poly.type
_entity_poly.pdbx_seq_one_letter_code
_entity_poly.pdbx_strand_id
1 'polypeptide(L)'
;MPPQASVPTSTFSFLTWNVLHSAHYQRLLADPAFNNPKRRAIAPAARLVNLTNHLLRLNADIVALQELDIATLPSVKSTLESKGGYRMVTAMINEAVQAKDGCALFCKADRFEPLATTEFRMCHALDRYLHPLAQSQGGLAGALYRETREKLNLCLAALLRDRLTGYDVLAATTHLFWSPKFPDMKLLQAYLLSRQLEDFAGELSSSPAPAVVLGGDFNSTPPDSAVYQLLTKAAVDVDHPEHPIPGVTEDAVGPLRLASGSFVSSAKTLLGREPEFTNYTPTWQGCLDYVFYKEGRGKLQSKSDRMAPPAVVAVAEDTGLPPLVADLWAQWWLTQYGNASFEPVRAVVPGQVHLDLWRARVIPDPYYGYNDTALRYVAEADWLYSVEFPVPPGACDGRNVSLPASIVLEGLDTIAEVVVNGRRVVKADNMYRAYSAPMGRGQLLCDRRNKMSILLKSPVKAARERAKAYEMQHAVDWPKGVPPKSLPPAWNGFDKVQLSVQTAIALDPFIVAHRPSHPSSLLSVGSQAGKIRKEPCSFGWDWGPAIATSGIWKDISVVTHERDNRGPVIIEGITWETSSTNGDELDQSSYEPWMAYLYMSFSLPADTTIHRVNVELLLSDGSG
;
A
#
# COMPACT_ATOMS: atom_id res chain seq x y z
N MET A 1 -11.72 39.48 32.34
CA MET A 1 -10.76 38.40 32.10
C MET A 1 -10.29 38.50 30.67
N PRO A 2 -8.97 38.47 30.38
CA PRO A 2 -8.52 38.36 29.00
C PRO A 2 -9.02 37.03 28.41
N PRO A 3 -9.31 36.95 27.11
CA PRO A 3 -9.69 35.70 26.47
C PRO A 3 -8.55 34.69 26.67
N GLN A 4 -8.87 33.51 27.20
CA GLN A 4 -7.92 32.39 27.23
C GLN A 4 -7.46 32.15 25.79
N ALA A 5 -6.16 32.30 25.53
CA ALA A 5 -5.57 31.95 24.26
C ALA A 5 -5.95 30.50 23.93
N SER A 6 -6.55 30.27 22.76
CA SER A 6 -6.87 28.93 22.29
C SER A 6 -5.58 28.11 22.24
N VAL A 7 -5.50 27.04 23.03
CA VAL A 7 -4.40 26.07 22.94
C VAL A 7 -4.31 25.58 21.49
N PRO A 8 -3.12 25.60 20.85
CA PRO A 8 -2.96 25.07 19.51
C PRO A 8 -3.33 23.59 19.48
N THR A 9 -4.39 23.21 18.77
CA THR A 9 -4.71 21.81 18.51
C THR A 9 -3.88 21.34 17.32
N SER A 10 -3.00 20.37 17.52
CA SER A 10 -2.24 19.73 16.44
C SER A 10 -2.49 18.22 16.41
N THR A 11 -2.50 17.65 15.20
CA THR A 11 -2.59 16.22 14.96
C THR A 11 -1.23 15.67 14.59
N PHE A 12 -0.86 14.50 15.11
CA PHE A 12 0.30 13.74 14.64
C PHE A 12 -0.12 12.34 14.21
N SER A 13 0.73 11.72 13.42
CA SER A 13 0.57 10.37 12.88
C SER A 13 1.55 9.42 13.56
N PHE A 14 1.05 8.22 13.89
CA PHE A 14 1.84 7.14 14.48
C PHE A 14 1.72 5.90 13.57
N LEU A 15 2.84 5.34 13.17
CA LEU A 15 2.93 4.13 12.36
C LEU A 15 3.53 2.99 13.20
N THR A 16 2.91 1.82 13.18
CA THR A 16 3.53 0.57 13.66
C THR A 16 3.70 -0.39 12.50
N TRP A 17 4.82 -1.13 12.46
CA TRP A 17 5.06 -2.12 11.42
C TRP A 17 6.06 -3.20 11.85
N ASN A 18 5.61 -4.46 11.89
CA ASN A 18 6.49 -5.62 11.90
C ASN A 18 7.15 -5.76 10.53
N VAL A 19 8.44 -5.45 10.46
CA VAL A 19 9.14 -5.37 9.18
C VAL A 19 9.54 -6.72 8.63
N LEU A 20 9.35 -7.82 9.37
CA LEU A 20 9.82 -9.19 9.16
C LEU A 20 11.37 -9.32 9.23
N HIS A 21 11.86 -10.27 10.01
CA HIS A 21 13.29 -10.41 10.25
C HIS A 21 13.98 -11.05 9.05
N SER A 22 15.21 -10.66 8.70
CA SER A 22 15.89 -11.20 7.50
C SER A 22 16.03 -12.72 7.53
N ALA A 23 16.34 -13.30 8.70
CA ALA A 23 16.41 -14.76 8.86
C ALA A 23 15.05 -15.46 8.73
N HIS A 24 13.96 -14.85 9.20
CA HIS A 24 12.61 -15.40 9.04
C HIS A 24 12.17 -15.31 7.58
N TYR A 25 12.47 -14.20 6.92
CA TYR A 25 12.30 -14.04 5.48
C TYR A 25 13.07 -15.11 4.68
N GLN A 26 14.33 -15.38 5.02
CA GLN A 26 15.11 -16.46 4.38
C GLN A 26 14.49 -17.85 4.59
N ARG A 27 13.94 -18.14 5.77
CA ARG A 27 13.22 -19.39 6.03
C ARG A 27 11.94 -19.51 5.19
N LEU A 28 11.17 -18.43 5.07
CA LEU A 28 9.99 -18.38 4.20
C LEU A 28 10.37 -18.63 2.73
N LEU A 29 11.49 -18.09 2.25
CA LEU A 29 11.96 -18.38 0.89
C LEU A 29 12.35 -19.85 0.68
N ALA A 30 12.74 -20.55 1.74
CA ALA A 30 13.12 -21.96 1.69
C ALA A 30 11.91 -22.92 1.82
N ASP A 31 10.79 -22.48 2.38
CA ASP A 31 9.59 -23.30 2.59
C ASP A 31 8.89 -23.61 1.26
N PRO A 32 8.70 -24.90 0.87
CA PRO A 32 8.01 -25.31 -0.36
C PRO A 32 6.65 -24.63 -0.62
N ALA A 33 5.86 -24.36 0.43
CA ALA A 33 4.56 -23.69 0.32
C ALA A 33 4.69 -22.20 -0.02
N PHE A 34 5.86 -21.63 0.22
CA PHE A 34 6.24 -20.25 -0.13
C PHE A 34 7.26 -20.17 -1.29
N ASN A 35 7.90 -21.30 -1.64
CA ASN A 35 8.96 -21.50 -2.63
C ASN A 35 8.37 -21.53 -4.04
N ASN A 36 7.90 -20.36 -4.48
CA ASN A 36 7.67 -20.11 -5.89
C ASN A 36 9.02 -19.69 -6.53
N PRO A 37 9.45 -20.26 -7.67
CA PRO A 37 10.66 -19.82 -8.38
C PRO A 37 10.68 -18.31 -8.69
N LYS A 38 9.52 -17.66 -8.81
CA LYS A 38 9.36 -16.20 -8.94
C LYS A 38 9.68 -15.42 -7.66
N ARG A 39 9.70 -16.07 -6.48
CA ARG A 39 9.89 -15.44 -5.15
C ARG A 39 11.33 -15.52 -4.62
N ARG A 40 12.23 -16.31 -5.25
CA ARG A 40 13.69 -16.43 -4.93
C ARG A 40 14.52 -15.16 -5.17
N ALA A 41 13.84 -14.03 -5.19
CA ALA A 41 14.01 -13.03 -6.20
C ALA A 41 14.25 -11.66 -5.60
N ILE A 42 13.51 -11.38 -4.54
CA ILE A 42 13.78 -10.23 -3.71
C ILE A 42 14.88 -10.65 -2.75
N ALA A 43 16.13 -10.35 -3.11
CA ALA A 43 17.25 -10.43 -2.18
C ALA A 43 16.91 -9.61 -0.92
N PRO A 44 17.34 -10.02 0.29
CA PRO A 44 17.09 -9.27 1.52
C PRO A 44 17.36 -7.75 1.41
N ALA A 45 18.35 -7.36 0.59
CA ALA A 45 18.65 -5.96 0.29
C ALA A 45 17.55 -5.23 -0.49
N ALA A 46 16.95 -5.84 -1.52
CA ALA A 46 15.88 -5.23 -2.32
C ALA A 46 14.60 -5.02 -1.47
N ARG A 47 14.31 -5.97 -0.57
CA ARG A 47 13.21 -5.85 0.39
C ARG A 47 13.38 -4.65 1.32
N LEU A 48 14.59 -4.46 1.82
CA LEU A 48 14.92 -3.37 2.73
C LEU A 48 14.79 -1.99 2.05
N VAL A 49 15.17 -1.89 0.78
CA VAL A 49 14.96 -0.69 -0.04
C VAL A 49 13.46 -0.42 -0.19
N ASN A 50 12.67 -1.41 -0.58
CA ASN A 50 11.21 -1.22 -0.74
C ASN A 50 10.53 -0.81 0.57
N LEU A 51 10.90 -1.46 1.68
CA LEU A 51 10.42 -1.14 3.01
C LEU A 51 10.72 0.31 3.38
N THR A 52 11.98 0.72 3.30
CA THR A 52 12.39 2.08 3.70
C THR A 52 11.75 3.15 2.82
N ASN A 53 11.60 2.92 1.52
CA ASN A 53 10.88 3.84 0.65
C ASN A 53 9.38 3.90 0.96
N HIS A 54 8.77 2.78 1.36
CA HIS A 54 7.38 2.78 1.83
C HIS A 54 7.22 3.61 3.11
N LEU A 55 8.11 3.44 4.09
CA LEU A 55 8.13 4.25 5.31
C LEU A 55 8.25 5.75 4.99
N LEU A 56 9.12 6.12 4.05
CA LEU A 56 9.27 7.51 3.60
C LEU A 56 8.02 8.07 2.91
N ARG A 57 7.25 7.24 2.18
CA ARG A 57 5.99 7.64 1.55
C ARG A 57 4.87 7.87 2.56
N LEU A 58 4.76 6.98 3.55
CA LEU A 58 3.78 7.13 4.63
C LEU A 58 4.06 8.39 5.45
N ASN A 59 5.34 8.75 5.61
CA ASN A 59 5.79 10.00 6.20
C ASN A 59 5.17 10.28 7.58
N ALA A 60 4.95 9.23 8.39
CA ALA A 60 4.36 9.33 9.71
C ALA A 60 5.26 10.14 10.65
N ASP A 61 4.70 10.82 11.65
CA ASP A 61 5.50 11.65 12.56
C ASP A 61 6.30 10.80 13.57
N ILE A 62 5.72 9.68 14.00
CA ILE A 62 6.35 8.67 14.86
C ILE A 62 6.23 7.30 14.18
N VAL A 63 7.33 6.54 14.15
CA VAL A 63 7.41 5.22 13.51
C VAL A 63 7.95 4.21 14.51
N ALA A 64 7.18 3.14 14.74
CA ALA A 64 7.49 1.99 15.56
C ALA A 64 7.70 0.76 14.68
N LEU A 65 8.89 0.17 14.73
CA LEU A 65 9.25 -1.00 13.93
C LEU A 65 9.55 -2.18 14.84
N GLN A 66 9.07 -3.36 14.46
CA GLN A 66 9.36 -4.66 15.07
C GLN A 66 10.05 -5.57 14.04
N GLU A 67 10.70 -6.66 14.45
CA GLU A 67 11.44 -7.54 13.54
C GLU A 67 12.65 -6.91 12.83
N LEU A 68 13.25 -5.91 13.47
CA LEU A 68 14.54 -5.36 13.04
C LEU A 68 15.68 -6.25 13.51
N ASP A 69 16.64 -6.48 12.61
CA ASP A 69 17.84 -7.24 12.91
C ASP A 69 19.08 -6.35 12.91
N ILE A 70 20.16 -6.84 13.51
CA ILE A 70 21.41 -6.07 13.64
C ILE A 70 22.02 -5.66 12.29
N ALA A 71 21.73 -6.41 11.22
CA ALA A 71 22.26 -6.14 9.89
C ALA A 71 21.44 -5.07 9.14
N THR A 72 20.13 -5.02 9.37
CA THR A 72 19.19 -4.12 8.69
C THR A 72 19.04 -2.78 9.40
N LEU A 73 19.09 -2.76 10.74
CA LEU A 73 18.90 -1.55 11.55
C LEU A 73 19.76 -0.36 11.10
N PRO A 74 21.09 -0.48 10.84
CA PRO A 74 21.91 0.66 10.41
C PRO A 74 21.45 1.28 9.09
N SER A 75 20.99 0.44 8.14
CA SER A 75 20.52 0.90 6.83
C SER A 75 19.15 1.57 6.91
N VAL A 76 18.22 1.01 7.70
CA VAL A 76 16.92 1.64 8.00
C VAL A 76 17.13 2.99 8.67
N LYS A 77 17.96 3.03 9.72
CA LYS A 77 18.30 4.26 10.43
C LYS A 77 18.87 5.30 9.48
N SER A 78 19.92 4.96 8.74
CA SER A 78 20.57 5.88 7.81
C SER A 78 19.58 6.44 6.79
N THR A 79 18.71 5.60 6.23
CA THR A 79 17.73 6.02 5.23
C THR A 79 16.68 6.96 5.81
N LEU A 80 16.10 6.63 6.97
CA LEU A 80 15.08 7.46 7.62
C LEU A 80 15.67 8.79 8.11
N GLU A 81 16.87 8.79 8.69
CA GLU A 81 17.51 10.02 9.18
C GLU A 81 17.94 10.93 8.01
N SER A 82 18.59 10.38 6.99
CA SER A 82 19.14 11.19 5.87
C SER A 82 18.09 11.66 4.87
N LYS A 83 17.06 10.85 4.58
CA LYS A 83 16.05 11.17 3.54
C LYS A 83 14.71 11.58 4.13
N GLY A 84 14.37 11.07 5.30
CA GLY A 84 13.07 11.27 5.92
C GLY A 84 13.06 12.32 7.02
N GLY A 85 14.19 12.89 7.41
CA GLY A 85 14.25 13.86 8.52
C GLY A 85 13.85 13.26 9.87
N TYR A 86 13.97 11.94 10.01
CA TYR A 86 13.73 11.26 11.28
C TYR A 86 14.97 11.34 12.18
N ARG A 87 14.76 11.02 13.45
CA ARG A 87 15.79 10.65 14.41
C ARG A 87 15.40 9.31 15.02
N MET A 88 16.33 8.37 15.10
CA MET A 88 16.12 7.17 15.91
C MET A 88 16.17 7.55 17.38
N VAL A 89 15.08 7.29 18.10
CA VAL A 89 14.92 7.68 19.50
C VAL A 89 15.49 6.62 20.43
N THR A 90 15.09 5.37 20.19
CA THR A 90 15.60 4.20 20.90
C THR A 90 15.46 2.98 20.00
N ALA A 91 16.35 2.01 20.15
CA ALA A 91 16.31 0.75 19.45
C ALA A 91 16.99 -0.31 20.29
N MET A 92 16.51 -1.54 20.18
CA MET A 92 17.02 -2.64 20.97
C MET A 92 16.93 -3.93 20.17
N ILE A 93 18.05 -4.63 20.12
CA ILE A 93 18.16 -5.97 19.53
C ILE A 93 18.27 -6.97 20.68
N ASN A 94 17.40 -7.98 20.69
CA ASN A 94 17.45 -9.04 21.67
C ASN A 94 18.55 -10.05 21.30
N GLU A 95 19.74 -9.85 21.85
CA GLU A 95 20.89 -10.73 21.60
C GLU A 95 20.73 -12.14 22.15
N ALA A 96 19.78 -12.36 23.07
CA ALA A 96 19.57 -13.66 23.73
C ALA A 96 18.72 -14.63 22.89
N VAL A 97 17.94 -14.14 21.92
CA VAL A 97 17.22 -15.00 20.98
C VAL A 97 18.08 -15.27 19.75
N GLN A 98 18.06 -16.52 19.28
CA GLN A 98 18.87 -16.97 18.14
C GLN A 98 18.61 -16.15 16.86
N ALA A 99 17.39 -15.62 16.69
CA ALA A 99 17.07 -14.74 15.58
C ALA A 99 17.79 -13.39 15.68
N LYS A 100 18.01 -12.85 16.88
CA LYS A 100 18.43 -11.46 17.15
C LYS A 100 17.40 -10.43 16.66
N ASP A 101 16.16 -10.68 17.05
CA ASP A 101 15.00 -9.83 16.78
C ASP A 101 15.00 -8.56 17.65
N GLY A 102 14.47 -7.45 17.15
CA GLY A 102 14.52 -6.16 17.80
C GLY A 102 13.42 -5.20 17.38
N CYS A 103 13.28 -4.14 18.19
CA CYS A 103 12.35 -3.04 17.96
C CYS A 103 13.12 -1.72 17.81
N ALA A 104 12.51 -0.74 17.15
CA ALA A 104 13.02 0.63 17.10
C ALA A 104 11.89 1.65 17.05
N LEU A 105 12.13 2.80 17.67
CA LEU A 105 11.29 3.99 17.61
C LEU A 105 12.02 5.12 16.89
N PHE A 106 11.35 5.74 15.94
CA PHE A 106 11.80 6.92 15.23
C PHE A 106 10.76 8.04 15.37
N CYS A 107 11.21 9.28 15.37
CA CYS A 107 10.32 10.44 15.29
C CYS A 107 10.88 11.50 14.34
N LYS A 108 10.01 12.35 13.79
CA LYS A 108 10.41 13.53 13.02
C LYS A 108 11.23 14.49 13.89
N ALA A 109 12.47 14.74 13.48
CA ALA A 109 13.43 15.48 14.31
C ALA A 109 13.11 16.98 14.46
N ASP A 110 12.40 17.54 13.48
CA ASP A 110 11.90 18.93 13.46
C ASP A 110 10.64 19.11 14.31
N ARG A 111 9.89 18.03 14.56
CA ARG A 111 8.64 18.06 15.31
C ARG A 111 8.76 17.58 16.75
N PHE A 112 9.47 16.47 17.00
CA PHE A 112 9.50 15.82 18.29
C PHE A 112 10.89 15.87 18.93
N GLU A 113 10.93 16.22 20.21
CA GLU A 113 12.12 16.22 21.05
C GLU A 113 12.07 15.05 22.04
N PRO A 114 12.98 14.06 21.95
CA PRO A 114 13.09 13.02 22.96
C PRO A 114 13.56 13.59 24.30
N LEU A 115 12.76 13.40 25.35
CA LEU A 115 13.08 13.83 26.71
C LEU A 115 13.66 12.70 27.54
N ALA A 116 13.08 11.50 27.40
CA ALA A 116 13.49 10.30 28.12
C ALA A 116 13.17 9.06 27.31
N THR A 117 13.96 8.01 27.48
CA THR A 117 13.75 6.71 26.85
C THR A 117 13.93 5.60 27.87
N THR A 118 13.23 4.50 27.69
CA THR A 118 13.40 3.32 28.52
C THR A 118 13.23 2.04 27.70
N GLU A 119 13.91 1.00 28.16
CA GLU A 119 13.88 -0.33 27.60
C GLU A 119 13.33 -1.27 28.66
N PHE A 120 12.14 -1.80 28.42
CA PHE A 120 11.47 -2.68 29.34
C PHE A 120 11.90 -4.12 29.09
N ARG A 121 12.68 -4.65 30.03
CA ARG A 121 13.04 -6.07 30.10
C ARG A 121 12.10 -6.78 31.07
N MET A 122 11.39 -7.78 30.57
CA MET A 122 10.35 -8.51 31.32
C MET A 122 10.85 -9.13 32.62
N CYS A 123 12.08 -9.64 32.63
CA CYS A 123 12.67 -10.24 33.82
C CYS A 123 12.69 -9.27 35.01
N HIS A 124 12.88 -7.96 34.78
CA HIS A 124 12.87 -6.96 35.85
C HIS A 124 11.45 -6.62 36.32
N ALA A 125 10.46 -6.68 35.43
CA ALA A 125 9.07 -6.40 35.74
C ALA A 125 8.45 -7.51 36.60
N LEU A 126 8.84 -8.75 36.32
CA LEU A 126 8.24 -9.93 36.90
C LEU A 126 8.51 -10.01 38.41
N ASP A 127 9.74 -9.72 38.84
CA ASP A 127 10.10 -9.63 40.26
C ASP A 127 9.38 -8.48 40.99
N ARG A 128 9.06 -7.39 40.27
CA ARG A 128 8.42 -6.19 40.85
C ARG A 128 6.90 -6.35 41.02
N TYR A 129 6.20 -6.84 40.01
CA TYR A 129 4.72 -6.86 40.01
C TYR A 129 4.13 -8.23 40.32
N LEU A 130 4.93 -9.30 40.20
CA LEU A 130 4.52 -10.68 40.44
C LEU A 130 5.47 -11.35 41.44
N HIS A 131 5.84 -10.63 42.49
CA HIS A 131 6.72 -11.12 43.55
C HIS A 131 6.24 -12.44 44.23
N PRO A 132 4.92 -12.69 44.46
CA PRO A 132 4.45 -13.97 45.01
C PRO A 132 4.76 -15.17 44.11
N LEU A 133 4.70 -15.02 42.78
CA LEU A 133 5.12 -16.04 41.81
C LEU A 133 6.60 -16.40 41.98
N ALA A 134 7.46 -15.41 42.24
CA ALA A 134 8.90 -15.60 42.43
C ALA A 134 9.25 -16.43 43.69
N GLN A 135 8.39 -16.41 44.70
CA GLN A 135 8.57 -17.16 45.95
C GLN A 135 8.08 -18.62 45.84
N SER A 136 7.22 -18.93 44.86
CA SER A 136 6.73 -20.29 44.60
C SER A 136 7.78 -21.12 43.84
N GLN A 137 8.71 -21.76 44.56
CA GLN A 137 9.77 -22.57 43.92
C GLN A 137 9.27 -23.89 43.27
N GLY A 138 7.99 -24.27 43.45
CA GLY A 138 7.39 -25.49 42.91
C GLY A 138 6.01 -25.29 42.28
N GLY A 139 5.53 -26.31 41.55
CA GLY A 139 4.22 -26.30 40.89
C GLY A 139 4.13 -25.48 39.59
N LEU A 140 2.91 -25.26 39.12
CA LEU A 140 2.61 -24.55 37.87
C LEU A 140 3.09 -23.09 37.90
N ALA A 141 2.95 -22.41 39.05
CA ALA A 141 3.40 -21.04 39.27
C ALA A 141 4.93 -20.89 39.12
N GLY A 142 5.71 -21.79 39.73
CA GLY A 142 7.17 -21.79 39.58
C GLY A 142 7.65 -22.13 38.15
N ALA A 143 6.92 -22.98 37.42
CA ALA A 143 7.19 -23.26 36.01
C ALA A 143 6.93 -22.03 35.12
N LEU A 144 5.78 -21.39 35.31
CA LEU A 144 5.39 -20.16 34.63
C LEU A 144 6.37 -19.00 34.89
N TYR A 145 6.83 -18.84 36.15
CA TYR A 145 7.87 -17.88 36.51
C TYR A 145 9.17 -18.11 35.72
N ARG A 146 9.68 -19.35 35.69
CA ARG A 146 10.92 -19.69 34.96
C ARG A 146 10.77 -19.45 33.46
N GLU A 147 9.69 -19.93 32.87
CA GLU A 147 9.45 -19.82 31.42
C GLU A 147 9.28 -18.36 30.98
N THR A 148 8.57 -17.54 31.77
CA THR A 148 8.37 -16.12 31.46
C THR A 148 9.66 -15.31 31.66
N ARG A 149 10.52 -15.69 32.62
CA ARG A 149 11.80 -15.02 32.90
C ARG A 149 12.84 -15.27 31.81
N GLU A 150 12.86 -16.45 31.21
CA GLU A 150 13.78 -16.82 30.13
C GLU A 150 13.38 -16.24 28.77
N LYS A 151 12.09 -15.99 28.55
CA LYS A 151 11.56 -15.44 27.29
C LYS A 151 11.52 -13.91 27.33
N LEU A 152 12.63 -13.33 26.87
CA LEU A 152 12.80 -11.88 26.74
C LEU A 152 11.99 -11.36 25.55
N ASN A 153 10.91 -10.63 25.82
CA ASN A 153 10.29 -9.76 24.83
C ASN A 153 10.49 -8.30 25.24
N LEU A 154 10.60 -7.44 24.23
CA LEU A 154 11.07 -6.08 24.41
C LEU A 154 9.91 -5.11 24.19
N CYS A 155 9.68 -4.25 25.18
CA CYS A 155 8.92 -3.03 24.98
C CYS A 155 9.88 -1.84 25.07
N LEU A 156 9.82 -0.94 24.10
CA LEU A 156 10.57 0.31 24.08
C LEU A 156 9.60 1.46 24.27
N ALA A 157 9.98 2.45 25.08
CA ALA A 157 9.18 3.65 25.25
C ALA A 157 10.05 4.90 25.24
N ALA A 158 9.47 5.99 24.74
CA ALA A 158 10.09 7.29 24.69
C ALA A 158 9.07 8.38 25.03
N LEU A 159 9.44 9.26 25.97
CA LEU A 159 8.72 10.50 26.20
C LEU A 159 9.20 11.54 25.18
N LEU A 160 8.29 12.01 24.36
CA LEU A 160 8.55 12.95 23.27
C LEU A 160 7.79 14.25 23.52
N ARG A 161 8.49 15.39 23.50
CA ARG A 161 7.86 16.71 23.48
C ARG A 161 7.56 17.12 22.05
N ASP A 162 6.28 17.35 21.75
CA ASP A 162 5.87 17.97 20.50
C ASP A 162 6.26 19.44 20.51
N ARG A 163 7.26 19.82 19.71
CA ARG A 163 7.77 21.20 19.62
C ARG A 163 6.71 22.19 19.14
N LEU A 164 5.69 21.71 18.43
CA LEU A 164 4.62 22.55 17.91
C LEU A 164 3.61 22.94 19.00
N THR A 165 3.27 22.01 19.89
CA THR A 165 2.22 22.21 20.90
C THR A 165 2.75 22.37 22.33
N GLY A 166 3.99 21.94 22.58
CA GLY A 166 4.59 21.88 23.91
C GLY A 166 4.11 20.69 24.75
N TYR A 167 3.22 19.84 24.23
CA TYR A 167 2.71 18.68 24.95
C TYR A 167 3.66 17.49 24.85
N ASP A 168 3.67 16.69 25.91
CA ASP A 168 4.43 15.46 25.97
C ASP A 168 3.56 14.26 25.56
N VAL A 169 4.12 13.41 24.71
CA VAL A 169 3.54 12.17 24.22
C VAL A 169 4.49 11.02 24.59
N LEU A 170 3.96 10.03 25.29
CA LEU A 170 4.67 8.79 25.57
C LEU A 170 4.41 7.80 24.43
N ALA A 171 5.38 7.63 23.55
CA ALA A 171 5.34 6.70 22.43
C ALA A 171 6.02 5.38 22.81
N ALA A 172 5.35 4.25 22.57
CA ALA A 172 5.87 2.93 22.90
C ALA A 172 5.66 1.92 21.76
N THR A 173 6.54 0.92 21.70
CA THR A 173 6.46 -0.21 20.78
C THR A 173 6.77 -1.52 21.48
N THR A 174 6.11 -2.61 21.10
CA THR A 174 6.41 -3.97 21.59
C THR A 174 6.31 -5.01 20.49
N HIS A 175 6.98 -6.15 20.69
CA HIS A 175 6.77 -7.39 19.94
C HIS A 175 6.53 -8.53 20.94
N LEU A 176 5.27 -8.95 21.08
CA LEU A 176 4.89 -10.03 22.00
C LEU A 176 5.23 -11.40 21.42
N PHE A 177 5.22 -12.42 22.28
CA PHE A 177 5.64 -13.75 21.87
C PHE A 177 4.74 -14.30 20.76
N TRP A 178 5.35 -14.87 19.73
CA TRP A 178 4.62 -15.26 18.53
C TRP A 178 3.72 -16.49 18.74
N SER A 179 4.16 -17.48 19.51
CA SER A 179 3.56 -18.82 19.45
C SER A 179 2.10 -18.82 19.94
N PRO A 180 1.14 -19.29 19.11
CA PRO A 180 -0.27 -19.43 19.51
C PRO A 180 -0.50 -20.39 20.68
N LYS A 181 0.48 -21.26 20.98
CA LYS A 181 0.40 -22.24 22.08
C LYS A 181 0.56 -21.63 23.47
N PHE A 182 0.98 -20.37 23.56
CA PHE A 182 1.30 -19.71 24.83
C PHE A 182 0.55 -18.37 24.98
N PRO A 183 -0.79 -18.36 24.92
CA PRO A 183 -1.57 -17.13 25.05
C PRO A 183 -1.51 -16.53 26.47
N ASP A 184 -1.36 -17.38 27.48
CA ASP A 184 -1.06 -17.06 28.87
C ASP A 184 0.19 -16.20 29.03
N MET A 185 1.26 -16.59 28.35
CA MET A 185 2.50 -15.85 28.40
C MET A 185 2.38 -14.50 27.69
N LYS A 186 1.68 -14.44 26.55
CA LYS A 186 1.41 -13.17 25.86
C LYS A 186 0.61 -12.22 26.77
N LEU A 187 -0.37 -12.75 27.51
CA LEU A 187 -1.15 -11.99 28.48
C LEU A 187 -0.29 -11.44 29.62
N LEU A 188 0.55 -12.28 30.25
CA LEU A 188 1.49 -11.80 31.28
C LEU A 188 2.43 -10.74 30.73
N GLN A 189 2.88 -10.91 29.49
CA GLN A 189 3.75 -9.94 28.86
C GLN A 189 3.05 -8.60 28.65
N ALA A 190 1.84 -8.62 28.09
CA ALA A 190 1.01 -7.43 27.92
C ALA A 190 0.71 -6.73 29.24
N TYR A 191 0.49 -7.49 30.33
CA TYR A 191 0.26 -6.94 31.66
C TYR A 191 1.50 -6.25 32.23
N LEU A 192 2.63 -6.97 32.27
CA LEU A 192 3.87 -6.45 32.86
C LEU A 192 4.39 -5.22 32.11
N LEU A 193 4.37 -5.24 30.77
CA LEU A 193 4.79 -4.07 29.98
C LEU A 193 3.86 -2.88 30.23
N SER A 194 2.55 -3.11 30.37
CA SER A 194 1.59 -2.04 30.60
C SER A 194 1.81 -1.40 31.97
N ARG A 195 2.09 -2.20 33.01
CA ARG A 195 2.41 -1.69 34.36
C ARG A 195 3.72 -0.90 34.37
N GLN A 196 4.75 -1.35 33.65
CA GLN A 196 5.99 -0.60 33.52
C GLN A 196 5.80 0.71 32.76
N LEU A 197 4.99 0.71 31.71
CA LEU A 197 4.66 1.91 30.95
C LEU A 197 3.90 2.92 31.80
N GLU A 198 2.96 2.46 32.64
CA GLU A 198 2.24 3.27 33.62
C GLU A 198 3.17 3.90 34.66
N ASP A 199 4.09 3.11 35.23
CA ASP A 199 5.06 3.61 36.22
C ASP A 199 6.01 4.63 35.56
N PHE A 200 6.51 4.35 34.35
CA PHE A 200 7.37 5.28 33.61
C PHE A 200 6.65 6.59 33.24
N ALA A 201 5.38 6.50 32.82
CA ALA A 201 4.54 7.68 32.59
C ALA A 201 4.36 8.49 33.88
N GLY A 202 4.17 7.82 35.01
CA GLY A 202 4.01 8.43 36.33
C GLY A 202 5.28 9.11 36.84
N GLU A 203 6.44 8.45 36.72
CA GLU A 203 7.75 8.96 37.16
C GLU A 203 8.17 10.22 36.38
N LEU A 204 7.83 10.30 35.09
CA LEU A 204 8.19 11.42 34.23
C LEU A 204 7.18 12.57 34.21
N SER A 205 6.02 12.38 34.84
CA SER A 205 4.97 13.40 34.85
C SER A 205 5.32 14.55 35.79
N SER A 206 5.88 15.63 35.24
CA SER A 206 5.62 16.96 35.79
C SER A 206 4.17 17.29 35.41
N SER A 207 3.29 17.48 36.41
CA SER A 207 1.86 17.69 36.20
C SER A 207 1.58 18.62 34.99
N PRO A 208 0.82 18.19 33.96
CA PRO A 208 -0.05 16.99 33.85
C PRO A 208 0.57 15.77 33.12
N ALA A 209 -0.08 14.60 33.25
CA ALA A 209 0.37 13.34 32.63
C ALA A 209 0.31 13.34 31.09
N PRO A 210 1.30 12.71 30.41
CA PRO A 210 1.37 12.68 28.95
C PRO A 210 0.30 11.78 28.32
N ALA A 211 -0.06 12.07 27.08
CA ALA A 211 -0.84 11.13 26.27
C ALA A 211 0.03 9.90 25.94
N VAL A 212 -0.58 8.71 25.90
CA VAL A 212 0.17 7.47 25.65
C VAL A 212 -0.26 6.90 24.30
N VAL A 213 0.70 6.53 23.46
CA VAL A 213 0.47 5.78 22.22
C VAL A 213 1.37 4.54 22.23
N LEU A 214 0.75 3.37 22.12
CA LEU A 214 1.40 2.07 22.14
C LEU A 214 1.09 1.34 20.83
N GLY A 215 2.10 1.22 19.98
CA GLY A 215 2.06 0.39 18.77
C GLY A 215 2.73 -0.96 18.98
N GLY A 216 2.47 -1.92 18.11
CA GLY A 216 3.29 -3.13 18.08
C GLY A 216 2.61 -4.32 17.43
N ASP A 217 3.39 -5.40 17.34
CA ASP A 217 2.89 -6.74 17.05
C ASP A 217 2.59 -7.43 18.38
N PHE A 218 1.31 -7.63 18.66
CA PHE A 218 0.83 -8.25 19.89
C PHE A 218 0.64 -9.76 19.75
N ASN A 219 0.75 -10.31 18.54
CA ASN A 219 0.56 -11.73 18.28
C ASN A 219 -0.74 -12.30 18.88
N SER A 220 -1.79 -11.47 18.99
CA SER A 220 -3.06 -11.79 19.64
C SER A 220 -4.22 -11.19 18.86
N THR A 221 -5.23 -12.00 18.54
CA THR A 221 -6.36 -11.60 17.68
C THR A 221 -7.50 -10.94 18.46
N PRO A 222 -8.28 -10.03 17.83
CA PRO A 222 -9.47 -9.48 18.45
C PRO A 222 -10.69 -10.38 18.17
N PRO A 223 -11.82 -10.20 18.90
CA PRO A 223 -11.96 -9.44 20.14
C PRO A 223 -11.66 -10.26 21.39
N ASP A 224 -11.47 -11.57 21.24
CA ASP A 224 -11.57 -12.52 22.35
C ASP A 224 -10.25 -12.85 23.03
N SER A 225 -9.08 -12.56 22.43
CA SER A 225 -7.81 -12.83 23.10
C SER A 225 -7.67 -12.03 24.39
N ALA A 226 -7.07 -12.63 25.41
CA ALA A 226 -6.90 -12.00 26.71
C ALA A 226 -6.03 -10.74 26.62
N VAL A 227 -5.02 -10.73 25.75
CA VAL A 227 -4.19 -9.53 25.51
C VAL A 227 -5.04 -8.37 25.02
N TYR A 228 -5.89 -8.61 24.01
CA TYR A 228 -6.75 -7.57 23.46
C TYR A 228 -7.78 -7.09 24.50
N GLN A 229 -8.36 -8.02 25.27
CA GLN A 229 -9.29 -7.69 26.34
C GLN A 229 -8.60 -6.93 27.49
N LEU A 230 -7.40 -7.30 27.90
CA LEU A 230 -6.64 -6.58 28.92
C LEU A 230 -6.41 -5.13 28.51
N LEU A 231 -5.98 -4.89 27.26
CA LEU A 231 -5.68 -3.55 26.77
C LEU A 231 -6.95 -2.72 26.58
N THR A 232 -8.04 -3.31 26.05
CA THR A 232 -9.26 -2.56 25.70
C THR A 232 -10.33 -2.51 26.79
N LYS A 233 -10.29 -3.42 27.76
CA LYS A 233 -11.21 -3.46 28.92
C LYS A 233 -10.52 -3.19 30.25
N ALA A 234 -9.20 -2.99 30.24
CA ALA A 234 -8.35 -2.78 31.42
C ALA A 234 -8.26 -3.96 32.39
N ALA A 235 -8.89 -5.10 32.10
CA ALA A 235 -8.97 -6.23 33.01
C ALA A 235 -9.15 -7.56 32.27
N VAL A 236 -8.57 -8.62 32.83
CA VAL A 236 -8.85 -10.02 32.50
C VAL A 236 -9.07 -10.76 33.80
N ASP A 237 -10.21 -11.43 33.93
CA ASP A 237 -10.55 -12.21 35.10
C ASP A 237 -9.91 -13.61 35.07
N VAL A 238 -9.83 -14.25 36.23
CA VAL A 238 -9.16 -15.56 36.42
C VAL A 238 -9.81 -16.71 35.65
N ASP A 239 -11.07 -16.56 35.24
CA ASP A 239 -11.82 -17.57 34.50
C ASP A 239 -11.58 -17.51 32.99
N HIS A 240 -10.81 -16.53 32.51
CA HIS A 240 -10.50 -16.43 31.09
C HIS A 240 -9.68 -17.65 30.63
N PRO A 241 -9.99 -18.29 29.49
CA PRO A 241 -9.31 -19.52 29.05
C PRO A 241 -7.81 -19.32 28.77
N GLU A 242 -7.42 -18.11 28.41
CA GLU A 242 -6.02 -17.70 28.21
C GLU A 242 -5.35 -17.12 29.48
N HIS A 243 -6.00 -17.19 30.64
CA HIS A 243 -5.36 -16.80 31.90
C HIS A 243 -4.22 -17.78 32.24
N PRO A 244 -3.10 -17.36 32.87
CA PRO A 244 -1.96 -18.25 33.09
C PRO A 244 -2.20 -19.36 34.09
N ILE A 245 -3.18 -19.15 34.99
CA ILE A 245 -3.63 -20.14 35.95
C ILE A 245 -5.16 -20.05 36.02
N PRO A 246 -5.90 -20.64 35.06
CA PRO A 246 -7.35 -20.52 35.03
C PRO A 246 -8.00 -21.19 36.24
N GLY A 247 -8.93 -20.50 36.91
CA GLY A 247 -9.75 -21.07 37.98
C GLY A 247 -9.05 -21.36 39.32
N VAL A 248 -7.81 -20.89 39.53
CA VAL A 248 -7.11 -20.98 40.83
C VAL A 248 -7.02 -19.59 41.46
N THR A 249 -7.72 -19.41 42.57
CA THR A 249 -7.83 -18.13 43.31
C THR A 249 -6.77 -17.93 44.39
N GLU A 250 -5.91 -18.92 44.66
CA GLU A 250 -4.91 -18.85 45.72
C GLU A 250 -3.57 -18.27 45.22
N ASP A 251 -3.28 -17.04 45.66
CA ASP A 251 -1.99 -16.36 45.88
C ASP A 251 -0.90 -16.28 44.78
N ALA A 252 -1.05 -16.87 43.59
CA ALA A 252 -0.02 -16.80 42.55
C ALA A 252 -0.24 -15.68 41.51
N VAL A 253 -1.39 -15.68 40.82
CA VAL A 253 -1.77 -14.67 39.80
C VAL A 253 -3.28 -14.43 39.89
N GLY A 254 -3.68 -13.37 40.58
CA GLY A 254 -5.10 -12.95 40.61
C GLY A 254 -5.55 -12.29 39.30
N PRO A 255 -6.75 -11.70 39.26
CA PRO A 255 -7.22 -10.94 38.10
C PRO A 255 -6.20 -9.87 37.69
N LEU A 256 -5.87 -9.82 36.40
CA LEU A 256 -4.90 -8.87 35.86
C LEU A 256 -5.62 -7.57 35.50
N ARG A 257 -5.22 -6.45 36.13
CA ARG A 257 -5.89 -5.15 35.96
C ARG A 257 -4.89 -4.01 35.74
N LEU A 258 -5.16 -3.17 34.74
CA LEU A 258 -4.36 -1.97 34.46
C LEU A 258 -4.80 -0.82 35.38
N ALA A 259 -3.84 -0.12 36.01
CA ALA A 259 -4.17 0.94 36.96
C ALA A 259 -4.65 2.22 36.27
N SER A 260 -4.21 2.46 35.04
CA SER A 260 -4.55 3.66 34.26
C SER A 260 -5.80 3.48 33.37
N GLY A 261 -6.58 2.42 33.56
CA GLY A 261 -7.77 2.13 32.76
C GLY A 261 -7.47 1.53 31.38
N SER A 262 -8.46 1.57 30.49
CA SER A 262 -8.39 0.92 29.17
C SER A 262 -7.73 1.80 28.12
N PHE A 263 -6.99 1.20 27.22
CA PHE A 263 -6.60 1.82 25.96
C PHE A 263 -7.78 1.84 24.98
N VAL A 264 -7.70 2.77 24.03
CA VAL A 264 -8.58 2.84 22.87
C VAL A 264 -7.82 2.35 21.64
N SER A 265 -8.42 1.46 20.86
CA SER A 265 -7.88 1.09 19.54
C SER A 265 -8.11 2.21 18.53
N SER A 266 -7.04 2.67 17.90
CA SER A 266 -7.13 3.65 16.81
C SER A 266 -7.90 3.12 15.61
N ALA A 267 -7.65 1.87 15.20
CA ALA A 267 -8.32 1.25 14.06
C ALA A 267 -9.82 1.10 14.30
N LYS A 268 -10.22 0.62 15.49
CA LYS A 268 -11.65 0.56 15.86
C LYS A 268 -12.32 1.93 15.90
N THR A 269 -11.60 2.96 16.37
CA THR A 269 -12.12 4.33 16.37
C THR A 269 -12.34 4.87 14.96
N LEU A 270 -11.39 4.60 14.05
CA LEU A 270 -11.40 5.12 12.68
C LEU A 270 -12.30 4.33 11.73
N LEU A 271 -12.30 3.00 11.85
CA LEU A 271 -12.96 2.06 10.93
C LEU A 271 -14.25 1.47 11.50
N GLY A 272 -14.57 1.72 12.77
CA GLY A 272 -15.68 1.09 13.51
C GLY A 272 -15.42 -0.37 13.91
N ARG A 273 -14.33 -0.99 13.42
CA ARG A 273 -13.93 -2.36 13.69
C ARG A 273 -12.40 -2.50 13.59
N GLU A 274 -11.87 -3.61 14.11
CA GLU A 274 -10.49 -3.99 13.82
C GLU A 274 -10.36 -4.46 12.35
N PRO A 275 -9.19 -4.31 11.72
CA PRO A 275 -8.92 -4.86 10.39
C PRO A 275 -9.15 -6.37 10.37
N GLU A 276 -9.53 -6.91 9.21
CA GLU A 276 -9.66 -8.36 9.03
C GLU A 276 -8.30 -9.05 9.23
N PHE A 277 -7.23 -8.42 8.74
CA PHE A 277 -5.87 -8.88 8.93
C PHE A 277 -4.87 -7.72 8.94
N THR A 278 -3.78 -7.94 9.66
CA THR A 278 -2.56 -7.11 9.62
C THR A 278 -1.35 -7.97 9.29
N ASN A 279 -1.45 -9.28 9.54
CA ASN A 279 -0.54 -10.31 9.08
C ASN A 279 -1.28 -11.26 8.12
N TYR A 280 -0.67 -11.49 6.96
CA TYR A 280 -1.24 -12.32 5.91
C TYR A 280 -0.18 -13.25 5.34
N THR A 281 -0.45 -14.54 5.45
CA THR A 281 0.32 -15.61 4.82
C THR A 281 -0.64 -16.55 4.09
N PRO A 282 -0.15 -17.40 3.17
CA PRO A 282 -1.00 -18.39 2.50
C PRO A 282 -1.71 -19.35 3.46
N THR A 283 -1.13 -19.61 4.63
CA THR A 283 -1.62 -20.60 5.60
C THR A 283 -2.33 -19.98 6.80
N TRP A 284 -2.15 -18.68 7.06
CA TRP A 284 -2.73 -18.00 8.19
C TRP A 284 -2.88 -16.49 7.95
N GLN A 285 -4.02 -15.93 8.36
CA GLN A 285 -4.36 -14.52 8.22
C GLN A 285 -5.07 -14.05 9.48
N GLY A 286 -4.77 -12.84 9.94
CA GLY A 286 -5.45 -12.25 11.08
C GLY A 286 -4.84 -10.93 11.53
N CYS A 287 -5.58 -10.23 12.40
CA CYS A 287 -5.15 -8.97 13.00
C CYS A 287 -4.31 -9.24 14.24
N LEU A 288 -3.02 -8.90 14.18
CA LEU A 288 -2.04 -9.07 15.27
C LEU A 288 -1.41 -7.74 15.69
N ASP A 289 -1.45 -6.75 14.80
CA ASP A 289 -0.77 -5.47 14.95
C ASP A 289 -1.79 -4.39 15.33
N TYR A 290 -1.46 -3.59 16.34
CA TYR A 290 -2.38 -2.57 16.85
C TYR A 290 -1.65 -1.27 17.14
N VAL A 291 -2.40 -0.17 17.03
CA VAL A 291 -2.03 1.11 17.63
C VAL A 291 -3.09 1.48 18.64
N PHE A 292 -2.73 1.37 19.91
CA PHE A 292 -3.52 1.72 21.07
C PHE A 292 -3.15 3.10 21.58
N TYR A 293 -4.12 3.86 22.10
CA TYR A 293 -3.85 5.15 22.71
C TYR A 293 -4.67 5.40 23.98
N LYS A 294 -4.16 6.27 24.84
CA LYS A 294 -4.87 6.83 26.01
C LYS A 294 -4.72 8.35 26.01
N GLU A 295 -5.83 9.02 26.31
CA GLU A 295 -5.83 10.48 26.40
C GLU A 295 -5.06 10.97 27.64
N GLY A 296 -4.22 11.99 27.44
CA GLY A 296 -3.75 12.89 28.51
C GLY A 296 -4.64 14.15 28.59
N ARG A 297 -4.21 15.23 29.26
CA ARG A 297 -4.95 16.51 29.20
C ARG A 297 -4.69 17.25 27.87
N GLY A 298 -5.25 16.69 26.80
CA GLY A 298 -5.23 17.15 25.42
C GLY A 298 -5.98 16.09 24.60
N LYS A 299 -7.18 16.42 24.10
CA LYS A 299 -8.00 15.44 23.37
C LYS A 299 -7.24 14.96 22.13
N LEU A 300 -6.87 13.69 22.10
CA LEU A 300 -6.33 13.04 20.91
C LEU A 300 -7.52 12.80 19.98
N GLN A 301 -7.94 13.82 19.23
CA GLN A 301 -8.98 13.64 18.23
C GLN A 301 -8.38 12.91 17.03
N SER A 302 -8.80 11.66 16.82
CA SER A 302 -8.58 10.96 15.56
C SER A 302 -9.41 11.65 14.48
N LYS A 303 -8.92 12.75 13.91
CA LYS A 303 -9.55 13.37 12.72
C LYS A 303 -9.26 12.50 11.51
N SER A 304 -10.30 12.23 10.73
CA SER A 304 -10.36 11.28 9.61
C SER A 304 -9.58 11.69 8.36
N ASP A 305 -8.67 12.66 8.44
CA ASP A 305 -7.98 13.16 7.26
C ASP A 305 -6.62 12.46 7.12
N ARG A 306 -6.57 11.51 6.18
CA ARG A 306 -5.33 10.92 5.60
C ARG A 306 -4.56 9.89 6.42
N MET A 307 -5.22 8.93 7.05
CA MET A 307 -4.61 7.60 7.10
C MET A 307 -5.12 6.82 5.90
N ALA A 308 -4.21 6.45 4.99
CA ALA A 308 -4.47 5.29 4.15
C ALA A 308 -4.95 4.15 5.06
N PRO A 309 -5.89 3.28 4.63
CA PRO A 309 -6.17 2.06 5.38
C PRO A 309 -4.82 1.47 5.81
N PRO A 310 -4.69 0.92 7.04
CA PRO A 310 -3.43 0.33 7.51
C PRO A 310 -2.89 -0.44 6.33
N ALA A 311 -1.70 -0.06 5.85
CA ALA A 311 -1.12 -0.69 4.68
C ALA A 311 -0.95 -2.14 5.10
N VAL A 312 -1.96 -2.92 4.79
CA VAL A 312 -1.95 -4.35 4.77
C VAL A 312 -0.87 -4.62 3.74
N VAL A 313 0.36 -4.76 4.22
CA VAL A 313 1.35 -5.49 3.47
C VAL A 313 0.98 -6.94 3.69
N ALA A 314 -0.04 -7.34 2.94
CA ALA A 314 -0.15 -8.72 2.55
C ALA A 314 1.18 -9.06 1.87
N VAL A 315 1.97 -9.94 2.48
CA VAL A 315 2.91 -10.73 1.68
C VAL A 315 2.08 -11.82 1.03
N ALA A 316 1.22 -11.42 0.11
CA ALA A 316 0.67 -12.29 -0.89
C ALA A 316 0.72 -11.54 -2.22
N GLU A 317 1.54 -12.11 -3.10
CA GLU A 317 1.62 -11.85 -4.54
C GLU A 317 2.35 -10.55 -4.93
N ASP A 318 3.08 -10.44 -6.02
CA ASP A 318 3.77 -11.34 -6.94
C ASP A 318 4.70 -10.41 -7.70
N THR A 319 6.02 -10.57 -7.62
CA THR A 319 6.92 -10.20 -8.73
C THR A 319 8.14 -11.10 -8.69
N GLY A 320 8.50 -11.67 -9.85
CA GLY A 320 9.84 -12.18 -10.15
C GLY A 320 10.96 -11.29 -9.62
N LEU A 321 12.20 -11.81 -9.57
CA LEU A 321 13.43 -11.06 -9.23
C LEU A 321 13.26 -9.64 -9.74
N PRO A 322 13.20 -8.58 -8.91
CA PRO A 322 13.25 -7.24 -9.46
C PRO A 322 14.64 -7.13 -10.08
N PRO A 323 14.75 -7.06 -11.41
CA PRO A 323 16.03 -6.73 -12.02
C PRO A 323 16.43 -5.36 -11.50
N LEU A 324 17.71 -5.17 -11.10
CA LEU A 324 18.21 -3.95 -10.42
C LEU A 324 17.44 -2.69 -10.84
N VAL A 325 16.47 -2.30 -9.99
CA VAL A 325 15.52 -1.24 -10.29
C VAL A 325 16.13 0.08 -9.86
N ALA A 326 16.25 1.03 -10.79
CA ALA A 326 16.27 2.44 -10.40
C ALA A 326 14.82 2.85 -10.18
N ASP A 327 14.45 2.99 -8.91
CA ASP A 327 13.16 3.53 -8.57
C ASP A 327 13.12 5.03 -8.90
N LEU A 328 12.15 5.42 -9.74
CA LEU A 328 12.00 6.79 -10.22
C LEU A 328 11.25 7.68 -9.21
N TRP A 329 11.49 7.51 -7.91
CA TRP A 329 10.88 8.31 -6.83
C TRP A 329 11.55 9.67 -6.62
N ALA A 330 12.25 10.18 -7.63
CA ALA A 330 12.68 11.56 -7.65
C ALA A 330 11.47 12.49 -7.80
N GLN A 331 11.64 13.75 -7.41
CA GLN A 331 10.59 14.76 -7.53
C GLN A 331 10.10 14.86 -8.98
N TRP A 332 8.85 14.47 -9.21
CA TRP A 332 8.18 14.64 -10.50
C TRP A 332 7.65 16.07 -10.63
N TRP A 333 7.63 16.53 -11.87
CA TRP A 333 7.08 17.82 -12.28
C TRP A 333 6.00 17.60 -13.33
N LEU A 334 4.91 18.34 -13.20
CA LEU A 334 3.80 18.37 -14.13
C LEU A 334 3.73 19.76 -14.77
N THR A 335 3.62 19.78 -16.09
CA THR A 335 3.42 21.01 -16.88
C THR A 335 2.31 20.78 -17.90
N GLN A 336 1.59 21.84 -18.25
CA GLN A 336 0.67 21.80 -19.37
C GLN A 336 1.48 21.84 -20.68
N TYR A 337 1.38 20.79 -21.49
CA TYR A 337 2.15 20.69 -22.72
C TYR A 337 1.72 21.77 -23.72
N GLY A 338 2.70 22.46 -24.31
CA GLY A 338 2.46 23.55 -25.25
C GLY A 338 2.03 24.89 -24.62
N ASN A 339 1.94 25.00 -23.29
CA ASN A 339 1.67 26.25 -22.59
C ASN A 339 2.90 26.74 -21.82
N ALA A 340 3.70 27.60 -22.45
CA ALA A 340 4.92 28.15 -21.84
C ALA A 340 4.65 29.08 -20.64
N SER A 341 3.41 29.57 -20.46
CA SER A 341 3.01 30.41 -19.32
C SER A 341 2.54 29.58 -18.12
N PHE A 342 2.43 28.24 -18.27
CA PHE A 342 2.06 27.36 -17.17
C PHE A 342 3.30 27.00 -16.35
N GLU A 343 3.35 27.47 -15.10
CA GLU A 343 4.43 27.15 -14.18
C GLU A 343 4.43 25.66 -13.82
N PRO A 344 5.60 24.96 -13.86
CA PRO A 344 5.70 23.57 -13.44
C PRO A 344 5.25 23.37 -11.99
N VAL A 345 4.36 22.41 -11.78
CA VAL A 345 3.90 22.04 -10.43
C VAL A 345 4.50 20.71 -10.00
N ARG A 346 4.63 20.52 -8.69
CA ARG A 346 5.08 19.23 -8.14
C ARG A 346 4.01 18.17 -8.36
N ALA A 347 4.43 17.02 -8.85
CA ALA A 347 3.56 15.90 -9.11
C ALA A 347 3.93 14.70 -8.24
N VAL A 348 2.93 13.84 -7.95
CA VAL A 348 3.13 12.57 -7.24
C VAL A 348 2.78 11.45 -8.20
N VAL A 349 3.74 10.54 -8.40
CA VAL A 349 3.59 9.34 -9.22
C VAL A 349 3.76 8.13 -8.31
N PRO A 350 2.82 7.15 -8.28
CA PRO A 350 1.58 7.12 -9.05
C PRO A 350 0.55 8.19 -8.66
N GLY A 351 -0.23 8.66 -9.63
CA GLY A 351 -1.21 9.72 -9.47
C GLY A 351 -1.88 10.15 -10.78
N GLN A 352 -2.62 11.26 -10.72
CA GLN A 352 -3.33 11.83 -11.87
C GLN A 352 -3.27 13.35 -11.85
N VAL A 353 -3.37 13.94 -13.04
CA VAL A 353 -3.23 15.37 -13.29
C VAL A 353 -4.12 16.20 -12.37
N HIS A 354 -5.40 15.83 -12.22
CA HIS A 354 -6.34 16.58 -11.39
C HIS A 354 -5.91 16.62 -9.90
N LEU A 355 -5.37 15.51 -9.38
CA LEU A 355 -4.88 15.48 -8.00
C LEU A 355 -3.62 16.33 -7.84
N ASP A 356 -2.72 16.32 -8.82
CA ASP A 356 -1.49 17.12 -8.77
C ASP A 356 -1.77 18.62 -8.88
N LEU A 357 -2.68 19.02 -9.77
CA LEU A 357 -3.15 20.41 -9.88
C LEU A 357 -3.88 20.87 -8.62
N TRP A 358 -4.70 20.01 -8.02
CA TRP A 358 -5.42 20.32 -6.79
C TRP A 358 -4.47 20.47 -5.60
N ARG A 359 -3.50 19.55 -5.44
CA ARG A 359 -2.43 19.66 -4.42
C ARG A 359 -1.61 20.93 -4.58
N ALA A 360 -1.34 21.32 -5.83
CA ALA A 360 -0.65 22.57 -6.17
C ALA A 360 -1.56 23.82 -6.05
N ARG A 361 -2.84 23.66 -5.70
CA ARG A 361 -3.85 24.71 -5.61
C ARG A 361 -4.06 25.51 -6.91
N VAL A 362 -3.79 24.86 -8.06
CA VAL A 362 -4.06 25.42 -9.40
C VAL A 362 -5.55 25.30 -9.74
N ILE A 363 -6.19 24.22 -9.27
CA ILE A 363 -7.62 23.99 -9.45
C ILE A 363 -8.32 23.87 -8.09
N PRO A 364 -9.59 24.30 -7.98
CA PRO A 364 -10.44 24.02 -6.82
C PRO A 364 -10.76 22.51 -6.72
N ASP A 365 -11.35 22.10 -5.60
CA ASP A 365 -11.81 20.71 -5.41
C ASP A 365 -12.78 20.31 -6.54
N PRO A 366 -12.44 19.30 -7.37
CA PRO A 366 -13.28 18.90 -8.49
C PRO A 366 -14.65 18.34 -8.08
N TYR A 367 -14.81 17.88 -6.84
CA TYR A 367 -16.07 17.34 -6.32
C TYR A 367 -16.96 18.40 -5.67
N TYR A 368 -16.49 19.64 -5.55
CA TYR A 368 -17.27 20.71 -4.94
C TYR A 368 -18.13 21.46 -5.96
N GLY A 369 -19.45 21.50 -5.74
CA GLY A 369 -20.39 22.30 -6.54
C GLY A 369 -20.40 21.90 -8.03
N TYR A 370 -20.21 22.88 -8.92
CA TYR A 370 -20.15 22.70 -10.37
C TYR A 370 -18.71 22.77 -10.93
N ASN A 371 -17.71 22.51 -10.08
CA ASN A 371 -16.31 22.60 -10.48
C ASN A 371 -15.97 21.59 -11.57
N ASP A 372 -16.64 20.43 -11.62
CA ASP A 372 -16.50 19.44 -12.69
C ASP A 372 -16.64 20.05 -14.10
N THR A 373 -17.55 21.02 -14.25
CA THR A 373 -17.81 21.72 -15.51
C THR A 373 -16.72 22.75 -15.81
N ALA A 374 -16.30 23.52 -14.80
CA ALA A 374 -15.23 24.50 -14.95
C ALA A 374 -13.86 23.85 -15.23
N LEU A 375 -13.66 22.61 -14.78
CA LEU A 375 -12.38 21.89 -14.87
C LEU A 375 -12.23 21.01 -16.11
N ARG A 376 -13.22 20.99 -17.02
CA ARG A 376 -13.17 20.17 -18.25
C ARG A 376 -11.95 20.45 -19.12
N TYR A 377 -11.44 21.68 -19.10
CA TYR A 377 -10.25 22.05 -19.86
C TYR A 377 -9.03 21.19 -19.47
N VAL A 378 -8.96 20.69 -18.24
CA VAL A 378 -7.87 19.83 -17.77
C VAL A 378 -7.85 18.52 -18.54
N ALA A 379 -9.01 17.92 -18.79
CA ALA A 379 -9.16 16.70 -19.59
C ALA A 379 -8.94 16.94 -21.10
N GLU A 380 -9.14 18.17 -21.56
CA GLU A 380 -8.88 18.59 -22.95
C GLU A 380 -7.43 19.00 -23.22
N ALA A 381 -6.63 19.18 -22.18
CA ALA A 381 -5.24 19.55 -22.27
C ALA A 381 -4.32 18.33 -22.36
N ASP A 382 -3.17 18.54 -22.97
CA ASP A 382 -2.06 17.59 -22.95
C ASP A 382 -1.14 17.94 -21.78
N TRP A 383 -0.60 16.92 -21.11
CA TRP A 383 0.16 17.09 -19.87
C TRP A 383 1.49 16.38 -19.95
N LEU A 384 2.55 17.06 -19.50
CA LEU A 384 3.91 16.54 -19.51
C LEU A 384 4.40 16.32 -18.09
N TYR A 385 4.56 15.05 -17.74
CA TYR A 385 5.26 14.62 -16.53
C TYR A 385 6.76 14.54 -16.82
N SER A 386 7.61 15.07 -15.94
CA SER A 386 9.07 15.05 -16.09
C SER A 386 9.77 14.67 -14.79
N VAL A 387 10.85 13.89 -14.88
CA VAL A 387 11.66 13.47 -13.73
C VAL A 387 13.14 13.36 -14.10
N GLU A 388 14.02 13.66 -13.14
CA GLU A 388 15.45 13.35 -13.22
C GLU A 388 15.80 12.20 -12.29
N PHE A 389 16.53 11.20 -12.78
CA PHE A 389 16.84 9.99 -12.01
C PHE A 389 18.29 9.51 -12.23
N PRO A 390 18.93 8.90 -11.21
CA PRO A 390 20.24 8.28 -11.39
C PRO A 390 20.11 6.98 -12.20
N VAL A 391 21.22 6.53 -12.80
CA VAL A 391 21.33 5.18 -13.37
C VAL A 391 21.17 4.11 -12.28
N PRO A 392 20.60 2.91 -12.56
CA PRO A 392 20.54 1.84 -11.58
C PRO A 392 21.92 1.50 -10.99
N PRO A 393 22.03 1.29 -9.65
CA PRO A 393 23.28 0.87 -9.03
C PRO A 393 23.85 -0.39 -9.69
N GLY A 394 25.18 -0.44 -9.91
CA GLY A 394 25.83 -1.61 -10.51
C GLY A 394 25.67 -1.76 -12.03
N ALA A 395 24.87 -0.91 -12.69
CA ALA A 395 24.70 -0.94 -14.14
C ALA A 395 25.82 -0.24 -14.93
N CYS A 396 26.80 0.34 -14.24
CA CYS A 396 27.90 1.10 -14.81
C CYS A 396 29.25 0.43 -14.55
N ASP A 397 30.09 0.39 -15.58
CA ASP A 397 31.52 0.12 -15.48
C ASP A 397 32.29 1.38 -15.88
N GLY A 398 32.88 2.04 -14.88
CA GLY A 398 33.44 3.39 -15.03
C GLY A 398 32.38 4.40 -15.49
N ARG A 399 32.57 5.00 -16.67
CA ARG A 399 31.64 6.00 -17.26
C ARG A 399 30.62 5.39 -18.22
N ASN A 400 30.66 4.08 -18.47
CA ASN A 400 29.81 3.43 -19.46
C ASN A 400 28.76 2.54 -18.80
N VAL A 401 27.53 2.58 -19.34
CA VAL A 401 26.48 1.62 -18.96
C VAL A 401 26.89 0.24 -19.49
N SER A 402 27.16 -0.70 -18.58
CA SER A 402 27.67 -2.03 -18.89
C SER A 402 26.55 -3.05 -19.12
N LEU A 403 25.36 -2.83 -18.55
CA LEU A 403 24.21 -3.73 -18.62
C LEU A 403 23.11 -3.23 -19.58
N PRO A 404 22.47 -4.12 -20.38
CA PRO A 404 21.23 -3.79 -21.07
C PRO A 404 20.17 -3.29 -20.08
N ALA A 405 19.35 -2.33 -20.50
CA ALA A 405 18.32 -1.75 -19.65
C ALA A 405 16.97 -1.64 -20.37
N SER A 406 15.88 -1.77 -19.62
CA SER A 406 14.51 -1.59 -20.10
C SER A 406 13.77 -0.62 -19.19
N ILE A 407 12.78 0.07 -19.75
CA ILE A 407 11.75 0.76 -18.97
C ILE A 407 10.56 -0.18 -18.75
N VAL A 408 9.96 -0.11 -17.56
CA VAL A 408 8.72 -0.81 -17.22
C VAL A 408 7.74 0.23 -16.69
N LEU A 409 6.56 0.30 -17.30
CA LEU A 409 5.48 1.23 -16.99
C LEU A 409 4.25 0.40 -16.69
N GLU A 410 3.86 0.31 -15.42
CA GLU A 410 2.78 -0.59 -15.01
C GLU A 410 1.39 -0.05 -15.32
N GLY A 411 1.27 1.28 -15.46
CA GLY A 411 0.00 1.96 -15.70
C GLY A 411 0.18 3.40 -16.16
N LEU A 412 -0.03 3.61 -17.45
CA LEU A 412 -0.15 4.94 -18.06
C LEU A 412 -1.60 5.16 -18.48
N ASP A 413 -2.10 6.37 -18.36
CA ASP A 413 -3.41 6.72 -18.89
C ASP A 413 -3.35 6.92 -20.42
N THR A 414 -4.47 6.59 -21.07
CA THR A 414 -4.59 5.93 -22.37
C THR A 414 -3.51 6.26 -23.41
N ILE A 415 -3.32 7.53 -23.76
CA ILE A 415 -2.41 7.90 -24.86
C ILE A 415 -1.21 8.61 -24.29
N ALA A 416 -0.06 7.94 -24.36
CA ALA A 416 1.17 8.46 -23.78
C ALA A 416 2.38 8.28 -24.70
N GLU A 417 3.32 9.20 -24.61
CA GLU A 417 4.64 9.08 -25.24
C GLU A 417 5.73 9.25 -24.18
N VAL A 418 6.59 8.23 -24.05
CA VAL A 418 7.66 8.20 -23.05
C VAL A 418 9.00 8.41 -23.73
N VAL A 419 9.73 9.42 -23.28
CA VAL A 419 11.05 9.82 -23.79
C VAL A 419 12.07 9.79 -22.66
N VAL A 420 13.21 9.16 -22.91
CA VAL A 420 14.35 9.13 -21.98
C VAL A 420 15.57 9.71 -22.69
N ASN A 421 16.17 10.74 -22.10
CA ASN A 421 17.32 11.47 -22.64
C ASN A 421 17.15 11.86 -24.13
N GLY A 422 15.97 12.39 -24.48
CA GLY A 422 15.65 12.86 -25.83
C GLY A 422 15.32 11.77 -26.85
N ARG A 423 15.34 10.48 -26.47
CA ARG A 423 14.96 9.36 -27.32
C ARG A 423 13.68 8.71 -26.83
N ARG A 424 12.70 8.51 -27.72
CA ARG A 424 11.41 7.87 -27.41
C ARG A 424 11.61 6.38 -27.16
N VAL A 425 10.96 5.86 -26.11
CA VAL A 425 11.06 4.46 -25.67
C VAL A 425 9.72 3.74 -25.77
N VAL A 426 8.61 4.41 -25.39
CA VAL A 426 7.27 3.82 -25.41
C VAL A 426 6.26 4.77 -26.05
N LYS A 427 5.33 4.20 -26.82
CA LYS A 427 4.07 4.84 -27.22
C LYS A 427 2.93 3.98 -26.69
N ALA A 428 2.10 4.55 -25.83
CA ALA A 428 0.92 3.91 -25.26
C ALA A 428 -0.34 4.47 -25.91
N ASP A 429 -1.35 3.61 -26.02
CA ASP A 429 -2.68 3.93 -26.55
C ASP A 429 -3.82 3.17 -25.83
N ASN A 430 -3.48 2.50 -24.72
CA ASN A 430 -4.36 1.62 -23.97
C ASN A 430 -4.02 1.62 -22.48
N MET A 431 -4.93 2.14 -21.65
CA MET A 431 -4.68 2.27 -20.22
C MET A 431 -4.56 0.92 -19.50
N TYR A 432 -5.14 -0.15 -20.06
CA TYR A 432 -5.26 -1.46 -19.40
C TYR A 432 -4.04 -2.35 -19.62
N ARG A 433 -2.97 -1.80 -20.21
CA ARG A 433 -1.73 -2.54 -20.49
C ARG A 433 -0.58 -1.96 -19.68
N ALA A 434 0.24 -2.86 -19.16
CA ALA A 434 1.59 -2.52 -18.78
C ALA A 434 2.46 -2.46 -20.05
N TYR A 435 3.39 -1.52 -20.09
CA TYR A 435 4.33 -1.34 -21.19
C TYR A 435 5.75 -1.63 -20.72
N SER A 436 6.52 -2.37 -21.53
CA SER A 436 7.95 -2.57 -21.31
C SER A 436 8.68 -2.44 -22.63
N ALA A 437 9.80 -1.73 -22.62
CA ALA A 437 10.61 -1.55 -23.82
C ALA A 437 12.10 -1.43 -23.46
N PRO A 438 13.00 -2.05 -24.25
CA PRO A 438 14.43 -1.90 -24.08
C PRO A 438 14.87 -0.47 -24.41
N MET A 439 15.88 0.02 -23.69
CA MET A 439 16.54 1.28 -23.99
C MET A 439 17.73 1.07 -24.93
N GLY A 440 17.92 2.02 -25.83
CA GLY A 440 19.02 1.98 -26.79
C GLY A 440 20.39 2.08 -26.12
N ARG A 441 21.42 1.56 -26.78
CA ARG A 441 22.81 1.70 -26.32
C ARG A 441 23.18 3.17 -26.14
N GLY A 442 23.74 3.51 -24.98
CA GLY A 442 24.12 4.88 -24.62
C GLY A 442 22.94 5.83 -24.38
N GLN A 443 21.71 5.32 -24.31
CA GLN A 443 20.55 6.14 -23.96
C GLN A 443 20.51 6.48 -22.47
N LEU A 444 20.93 5.56 -21.60
CA LEU A 444 21.23 5.84 -20.19
C LEU A 444 22.67 6.32 -20.03
N LEU A 445 22.89 7.19 -19.05
CA LEU A 445 24.16 7.87 -18.78
C LEU A 445 24.57 7.63 -17.33
N CYS A 446 25.85 7.28 -17.12
CA CYS A 446 26.43 6.97 -15.82
C CYS A 446 27.05 8.19 -15.12
N ASP A 447 27.43 9.20 -15.91
CA ASP A 447 28.19 10.38 -15.46
C ASP A 447 27.29 11.54 -15.01
N ARG A 448 25.98 11.44 -15.23
CA ARG A 448 24.98 12.45 -14.85
C ARG A 448 23.60 11.86 -14.61
N ARG A 449 22.69 12.65 -14.06
CA ARG A 449 21.26 12.28 -13.95
C ARG A 449 20.63 12.16 -15.34
N ASN A 450 19.78 11.17 -15.49
CA ASN A 450 18.99 10.89 -16.68
C ASN A 450 17.65 11.63 -16.58
N LYS A 451 17.16 12.12 -17.72
CA LYS A 451 15.88 12.83 -17.84
C LYS A 451 14.85 11.92 -18.50
N MET A 452 13.70 11.77 -17.85
CA MET A 452 12.53 11.13 -18.44
C MET A 452 11.38 12.12 -18.52
N SER A 453 10.65 12.06 -19.62
CA SER A 453 9.41 12.81 -19.80
C SER A 453 8.31 11.92 -20.38
N ILE A 454 7.11 12.05 -19.85
CA ILE A 454 5.92 11.31 -20.25
C ILE A 454 4.86 12.32 -20.66
N LEU A 455 4.59 12.40 -21.95
CA LEU A 455 3.53 13.21 -22.51
C LEU A 455 2.24 12.39 -22.50
N LEU A 456 1.26 12.80 -21.70
CA LEU A 456 -0.10 12.29 -21.74
C LEU A 456 -0.95 13.18 -22.64
N LYS A 457 -1.52 12.61 -23.71
CA LYS A 457 -2.43 13.34 -24.59
C LYS A 457 -3.85 13.34 -24.03
N SER A 458 -4.60 14.37 -24.36
CA SER A 458 -6.01 14.50 -23.97
C SER A 458 -6.81 13.26 -24.41
N PRO A 459 -7.39 12.50 -23.46
CA PRO A 459 -8.25 11.36 -23.80
C PRO A 459 -9.52 11.83 -24.52
N VAL A 460 -9.99 13.04 -24.23
CA VAL A 460 -11.18 13.63 -24.85
C VAL A 460 -10.95 13.94 -26.32
N LYS A 461 -9.84 14.62 -26.65
CA LYS A 461 -9.49 14.92 -28.06
C LYS A 461 -9.28 13.65 -28.85
N ALA A 462 -8.57 12.68 -28.28
CA ALA A 462 -8.31 11.43 -28.96
C ALA A 462 -9.55 10.57 -29.19
N ALA A 463 -10.48 10.53 -28.23
CA ALA A 463 -11.77 9.87 -28.41
C ALA A 463 -12.56 10.49 -29.57
N ARG A 464 -12.62 11.84 -29.64
CA ARG A 464 -13.26 12.58 -30.75
C ARG A 464 -12.60 12.27 -32.09
N GLU A 465 -11.28 12.27 -32.16
CA GLU A 465 -10.54 12.00 -33.39
C GLU A 465 -10.78 10.59 -33.90
N ARG A 466 -10.71 9.59 -33.02
CA ARG A 466 -11.00 8.19 -33.40
C ARG A 466 -12.47 7.98 -33.76
N ALA A 467 -13.39 8.67 -33.11
CA ALA A 467 -14.81 8.65 -33.47
C ALA A 467 -15.03 9.18 -34.89
N LYS A 468 -14.46 10.35 -35.22
CA LYS A 468 -14.53 10.94 -36.57
C LYS A 468 -13.91 10.04 -37.63
N ALA A 469 -12.73 9.46 -37.35
CA ALA A 469 -12.09 8.54 -38.28
C ALA A 469 -12.95 7.29 -38.53
N TYR A 470 -13.56 6.75 -37.47
CA TYR A 470 -14.48 5.62 -37.57
C TYR A 470 -15.73 5.97 -38.40
N GLU A 471 -16.34 7.12 -38.17
CA GLU A 471 -17.49 7.63 -38.92
C GLU A 471 -17.16 7.85 -40.40
N MET A 472 -15.97 8.37 -40.72
CA MET A 472 -15.50 8.52 -42.11
C MET A 472 -15.26 7.17 -42.80
N GLN A 473 -14.73 6.18 -42.08
CA GLN A 473 -14.48 4.84 -42.61
C GLN A 473 -15.76 4.00 -42.77
N HIS A 474 -16.76 4.21 -41.91
CA HIS A 474 -17.99 3.43 -41.85
C HIS A 474 -19.22 4.28 -42.16
N ALA A 475 -19.07 5.28 -43.04
CA ALA A 475 -20.17 6.09 -43.53
C ALA A 475 -21.12 5.21 -44.37
N VAL A 476 -22.00 4.49 -43.69
CA VAL A 476 -23.16 3.82 -44.30
C VAL A 476 -24.24 4.88 -44.43
N ASP A 477 -24.69 5.14 -45.67
CA ASP A 477 -25.90 5.90 -45.94
C ASP A 477 -27.07 5.17 -45.27
N TRP A 478 -27.48 5.63 -44.09
CA TRP A 478 -28.65 5.08 -43.43
C TRP A 478 -29.88 5.48 -44.27
N PRO A 479 -30.72 4.53 -44.73
CA PRO A 479 -31.90 4.89 -45.51
C PRO A 479 -32.81 5.77 -44.65
N LYS A 480 -33.04 7.00 -45.11
CA LYS A 480 -34.01 7.90 -44.48
C LYS A 480 -35.40 7.27 -44.53
N GLY A 481 -35.88 6.75 -43.41
CA GLY A 481 -37.32 6.56 -43.18
C GLY A 481 -37.83 5.17 -42.82
N VAL A 482 -37.33 4.53 -41.77
CA VAL A 482 -38.09 3.44 -41.12
C VAL A 482 -38.58 3.93 -39.76
N PRO A 483 -39.89 4.15 -39.54
CA PRO A 483 -40.42 4.50 -38.23
C PRO A 483 -40.34 3.30 -37.29
N PRO A 484 -40.12 3.50 -35.97
CA PRO A 484 -40.00 2.40 -35.02
C PRO A 484 -41.31 1.59 -34.94
N LYS A 485 -41.22 0.28 -35.19
CA LYS A 485 -42.35 -0.66 -35.04
C LYS A 485 -42.76 -0.74 -33.56
N SER A 486 -44.07 -0.67 -33.33
CA SER A 486 -44.75 -0.86 -32.05
C SER A 486 -44.34 -2.15 -31.33
N LEU A 487 -44.15 -2.06 -30.00
CA LEU A 487 -43.92 -3.19 -29.09
C LEU A 487 -45.08 -4.21 -29.15
N PRO A 488 -44.82 -5.54 -29.10
CA PRO A 488 -45.89 -6.54 -29.03
C PRO A 488 -46.51 -6.69 -27.62
N PRO A 489 -47.72 -7.27 -27.51
CA PRO A 489 -48.55 -7.25 -26.31
C PRO A 489 -48.20 -8.33 -25.28
N ALA A 490 -48.63 -8.05 -24.05
CA ALA A 490 -48.44 -8.78 -22.79
C ALA A 490 -48.42 -10.32 -22.86
N TRP A 491 -47.45 -10.92 -22.17
CA TRP A 491 -47.43 -12.33 -21.79
C TRP A 491 -47.76 -12.48 -20.29
N ASN A 492 -48.78 -13.30 -20.01
CA ASN A 492 -49.28 -13.67 -18.69
C ASN A 492 -48.71 -15.04 -18.29
N GLY A 493 -48.43 -15.23 -16.99
CA GLY A 493 -48.41 -16.56 -16.35
C GLY A 493 -47.10 -16.95 -15.66
N PHE A 494 -47.06 -16.78 -14.34
CA PHE A 494 -46.03 -17.26 -13.44
C PHE A 494 -46.34 -18.67 -12.92
N ASP A 495 -45.30 -19.46 -12.64
CA ASP A 495 -45.30 -20.41 -11.53
C ASP A 495 -44.20 -20.02 -10.52
N LYS A 496 -44.68 -19.57 -9.34
CA LYS A 496 -44.07 -19.50 -7.97
C LYS A 496 -42.58 -19.09 -7.84
N VAL A 497 -42.19 -17.85 -7.49
CA VAL A 497 -42.39 -16.98 -6.27
C VAL A 497 -41.50 -17.42 -5.09
N GLN A 498 -40.47 -16.66 -4.65
CA GLN A 498 -40.44 -15.36 -3.93
C GLN A 498 -39.08 -14.65 -4.14
N LEU A 499 -38.83 -13.34 -4.01
CA LEU A 499 -39.63 -12.14 -3.73
C LEU A 499 -38.81 -10.92 -4.20
N SER A 500 -39.53 -9.82 -4.35
CA SER A 500 -39.25 -8.54 -4.96
C SER A 500 -38.13 -7.68 -4.36
N VAL A 501 -37.50 -6.93 -5.26
CA VAL A 501 -36.61 -5.78 -5.09
C VAL A 501 -37.05 -4.82 -3.98
N GLN A 502 -36.14 -4.50 -3.05
CA GLN A 502 -36.12 -3.22 -2.34
C GLN A 502 -34.69 -2.71 -2.27
N THR A 503 -34.38 -1.73 -3.12
CA THR A 503 -33.34 -0.76 -2.85
C THR A 503 -33.70 0.00 -1.57
N ALA A 504 -32.86 -0.13 -0.55
CA ALA A 504 -32.75 0.84 0.52
C ALA A 504 -31.31 1.38 0.48
N ILE A 505 -31.09 2.36 -0.40
CA ILE A 505 -30.03 3.33 -0.14
C ILE A 505 -30.59 4.20 0.98
N ALA A 506 -29.93 4.19 2.14
CA ALA A 506 -30.11 5.26 3.10
C ALA A 506 -29.58 6.54 2.45
N LEU A 507 -30.48 7.29 1.84
CA LEU A 507 -30.27 8.69 1.52
C LEU A 507 -30.24 9.44 2.85
N ASP A 508 -29.08 9.98 3.19
CA ASP A 508 -29.00 11.10 4.10
C ASP A 508 -29.83 12.26 3.51
N PRO A 509 -30.83 12.81 4.22
CA PRO A 509 -31.80 13.75 3.66
C PRO A 509 -31.28 15.19 3.47
N PHE A 510 -30.09 15.37 2.86
CA PHE A 510 -29.52 16.71 2.67
C PHE A 510 -28.97 17.02 1.28
N ILE A 511 -29.58 16.57 0.18
CA ILE A 511 -29.46 17.30 -1.11
C ILE A 511 -30.79 17.25 -1.88
N VAL A 512 -31.78 18.01 -1.40
CA VAL A 512 -32.84 18.55 -2.28
C VAL A 512 -32.46 19.99 -2.58
N ALA A 513 -31.82 20.22 -3.72
CA ALA A 513 -31.75 21.54 -4.34
C ALA A 513 -31.67 21.39 -5.86
N HIS A 514 -32.85 21.46 -6.49
CA HIS A 514 -33.11 22.02 -7.82
C HIS A 514 -32.06 21.71 -8.91
N ARG A 515 -32.34 20.72 -9.76
CA ARG A 515 -31.78 20.65 -11.12
C ARG A 515 -32.65 21.48 -12.08
N PRO A 516 -32.30 22.73 -12.44
CA PRO A 516 -32.73 23.27 -13.71
C PRO A 516 -31.96 22.54 -14.83
N SER A 517 -32.71 22.17 -15.87
CA SER A 517 -32.28 21.56 -17.13
C SER A 517 -30.78 21.70 -17.46
N HIS A 518 -30.04 20.59 -17.39
CA HIS A 518 -28.70 20.53 -17.99
C HIS A 518 -28.82 20.68 -19.51
N PRO A 519 -28.02 21.57 -20.15
CA PRO A 519 -27.90 21.57 -21.59
C PRO A 519 -27.36 20.21 -22.05
N SER A 520 -28.01 19.66 -23.05
CA SER A 520 -27.90 18.32 -23.64
C SER A 520 -26.55 17.97 -24.29
N SER A 521 -25.45 18.65 -23.92
CA SER A 521 -24.14 18.51 -24.59
C SER A 521 -23.19 17.48 -23.97
N LEU A 522 -23.56 16.81 -22.87
CA LEU A 522 -22.69 15.80 -22.21
C LEU A 522 -22.96 14.36 -22.64
N LEU A 523 -24.18 14.05 -23.10
CA LEU A 523 -24.50 12.74 -23.65
C LEU A 523 -23.73 12.43 -24.95
N SER A 524 -23.13 13.45 -25.61
CA SER A 524 -22.40 13.25 -26.86
C SER A 524 -20.95 12.80 -26.71
N VAL A 525 -20.35 12.86 -25.50
CA VAL A 525 -18.97 12.37 -25.28
C VAL A 525 -18.98 10.92 -24.78
N GLY A 526 -20.01 10.50 -24.03
CA GLY A 526 -20.19 9.11 -23.62
C GLY A 526 -20.27 8.13 -24.79
N SER A 527 -20.85 8.54 -25.93
CA SER A 527 -20.87 7.73 -27.15
C SER A 527 -19.49 7.57 -27.82
N GLN A 528 -18.56 8.48 -27.56
CA GLN A 528 -17.21 8.49 -28.14
C GLN A 528 -16.17 7.82 -27.25
N ALA A 529 -16.45 7.67 -25.95
CA ALA A 529 -15.57 7.01 -24.98
C ALA A 529 -15.16 5.59 -25.41
N GLY A 530 -16.08 4.84 -26.05
CA GLY A 530 -15.81 3.50 -26.56
C GLY A 530 -14.79 3.41 -27.72
N LYS A 531 -14.33 4.55 -28.25
CA LYS A 531 -13.33 4.61 -29.34
C LYS A 531 -11.89 4.59 -28.83
N ILE A 532 -11.68 4.75 -27.53
CA ILE A 532 -10.37 4.63 -26.89
C ILE A 532 -10.39 3.57 -25.80
N ARG A 533 -9.21 3.04 -25.45
CA ARG A 533 -9.06 2.05 -24.39
C ARG A 533 -8.84 2.78 -23.06
N LYS A 534 -9.91 3.42 -22.58
CA LYS A 534 -10.03 4.16 -21.32
C LYS A 534 -11.25 3.70 -20.55
N GLU A 535 -11.26 3.85 -19.23
CA GLU A 535 -12.40 3.59 -18.37
C GLU A 535 -13.60 4.48 -18.76
N PRO A 536 -14.73 3.90 -19.22
CA PRO A 536 -15.84 4.70 -19.73
C PRO A 536 -16.49 5.60 -18.67
N CYS A 537 -16.48 5.19 -17.41
CA CYS A 537 -17.05 5.95 -16.30
C CYS A 537 -16.40 7.33 -16.10
N SER A 538 -15.14 7.52 -16.50
CA SER A 538 -14.45 8.81 -16.44
C SER A 538 -15.03 9.84 -17.41
N PHE A 539 -15.83 9.42 -18.40
CA PHE A 539 -16.57 10.33 -19.28
C PHE A 539 -17.95 10.73 -18.72
N GLY A 540 -18.25 10.33 -17.48
CA GLY A 540 -19.50 10.58 -16.80
C GLY A 540 -20.40 9.35 -16.77
N TRP A 541 -20.99 9.12 -15.60
CA TRP A 541 -22.13 8.21 -15.41
C TRP A 541 -23.18 8.93 -14.56
N ASP A 542 -24.33 8.32 -14.37
CA ASP A 542 -25.54 8.88 -13.76
C ASP A 542 -25.37 9.44 -12.32
N TRP A 543 -24.24 9.20 -11.65
CA TRP A 543 -24.03 9.56 -10.24
C TRP A 543 -22.67 10.19 -9.86
N GLY A 544 -21.84 10.68 -10.81
CA GLY A 544 -20.54 11.30 -10.49
C GLY A 544 -20.07 12.38 -11.48
N PRO A 545 -19.06 13.20 -11.12
CA PRO A 545 -18.54 14.26 -11.98
C PRO A 545 -17.87 13.66 -13.22
N ALA A 546 -18.22 14.19 -14.40
CA ALA A 546 -17.73 13.73 -15.69
C ALA A 546 -16.33 14.33 -15.99
N ILE A 547 -15.31 13.79 -15.34
CA ILE A 547 -13.93 14.27 -15.41
C ILE A 547 -13.07 13.18 -16.05
N ALA A 548 -12.82 13.29 -17.36
CA ALA A 548 -11.97 12.34 -18.08
C ALA A 548 -10.51 12.55 -17.69
N THR A 549 -10.12 11.98 -16.56
CA THR A 549 -8.79 12.17 -15.98
C THR A 549 -7.68 11.57 -16.85
N SER A 550 -6.45 12.04 -16.63
CA SER A 550 -5.24 11.48 -17.21
C SER A 550 -4.15 11.42 -16.13
N GLY A 551 -3.28 10.42 -16.17
CA GLY A 551 -2.24 10.24 -15.15
C GLY A 551 -1.26 9.09 -15.41
N ILE A 552 -0.32 8.95 -14.49
CA ILE A 552 0.54 7.77 -14.35
C ILE A 552 -0.02 7.00 -13.15
N TRP A 553 -0.93 6.08 -13.39
CA TRP A 553 -1.80 5.52 -12.34
C TRP A 553 -1.23 4.26 -11.65
N LYS A 554 -0.09 3.76 -12.11
CA LYS A 554 0.74 2.74 -11.42
C LYS A 554 2.23 3.06 -11.53
N ASP A 555 3.07 2.21 -10.97
CA ASP A 555 4.51 2.43 -10.84
C ASP A 555 5.25 2.46 -12.19
N ILE A 556 6.42 3.11 -12.16
CA ILE A 556 7.38 3.17 -13.26
C ILE A 556 8.76 2.81 -12.71
N SER A 557 9.44 1.91 -13.40
CA SER A 557 10.79 1.48 -13.07
C SER A 557 11.71 1.48 -14.29
N VAL A 558 12.99 1.75 -14.03
CA VAL A 558 14.07 1.44 -14.97
C VAL A 558 14.82 0.22 -14.45
N VAL A 559 14.99 -0.74 -15.33
CA VAL A 559 15.39 -2.10 -15.03
C VAL A 559 16.66 -2.43 -15.80
N THR A 560 17.69 -3.00 -15.16
CA THR A 560 18.88 -3.52 -15.87
C THR A 560 18.96 -5.03 -15.81
N HIS A 561 19.37 -5.63 -16.92
CA HIS A 561 19.46 -7.09 -17.11
C HIS A 561 20.91 -7.53 -17.14
N GLU A 562 21.22 -8.71 -16.61
CA GLU A 562 22.55 -9.30 -16.77
C GLU A 562 22.82 -9.59 -18.26
N ARG A 563 24.07 -9.47 -18.70
CA ARG A 563 24.46 -9.91 -20.03
C ARG A 563 24.45 -11.43 -20.06
N ASP A 564 23.48 -11.99 -20.77
CA ASP A 564 23.44 -13.42 -21.00
C ASP A 564 24.54 -13.81 -22.02
N ASN A 565 25.63 -14.40 -21.51
CA ASN A 565 26.74 -14.90 -22.33
C ASN A 565 26.53 -16.38 -22.76
N ARG A 566 25.33 -16.96 -22.55
CA ARG A 566 25.09 -18.41 -22.71
C ARG A 566 24.75 -18.87 -24.14
N GLY A 567 24.75 -17.97 -25.12
CA GLY A 567 24.50 -18.28 -26.53
C GLY A 567 23.09 -17.91 -27.02
N PRO A 568 22.80 -18.01 -28.32
CA PRO A 568 21.51 -17.60 -28.88
C PRO A 568 20.38 -18.58 -28.53
N VAL A 569 19.18 -18.05 -28.26
CA VAL A 569 17.92 -18.82 -28.26
C VAL A 569 17.48 -19.00 -29.70
N ILE A 570 17.24 -20.23 -30.13
CA ILE A 570 16.81 -20.55 -31.50
C ILE A 570 15.33 -20.94 -31.48
N ILE A 571 14.50 -20.23 -32.25
CA ILE A 571 13.12 -20.66 -32.51
C ILE A 571 13.19 -21.75 -33.56
N GLU A 572 12.84 -22.98 -33.18
CA GLU A 572 12.94 -24.16 -34.06
C GLU A 572 11.73 -24.25 -35.01
N GLY A 573 10.58 -23.73 -34.60
CA GLY A 573 9.38 -23.69 -35.44
C GLY A 573 8.19 -23.04 -34.76
N ILE A 574 7.26 -22.53 -35.58
CA ILE A 574 5.95 -22.01 -35.16
C ILE A 574 4.91 -22.78 -35.97
N THR A 575 4.00 -23.46 -35.29
CA THR A 575 2.84 -24.13 -35.89
C THR A 575 1.57 -23.64 -35.23
N TRP A 576 0.44 -23.79 -35.90
CA TRP A 576 -0.86 -23.43 -35.34
C TRP A 576 -1.94 -24.39 -35.83
N GLU A 577 -2.96 -24.57 -35.00
CA GLU A 577 -4.15 -25.36 -35.30
C GLU A 577 -5.39 -24.56 -34.93
N THR A 578 -6.46 -24.68 -35.71
CA THR A 578 -7.76 -24.08 -35.39
C THR A 578 -8.78 -25.16 -35.14
N SER A 579 -9.59 -25.01 -34.10
CA SER A 579 -10.73 -25.87 -33.84
C SER A 579 -12.01 -25.05 -33.66
N SER A 580 -13.14 -25.59 -34.11
CA SER A 580 -14.45 -25.11 -33.67
C SER A 580 -14.67 -25.48 -32.21
N THR A 581 -15.41 -24.69 -31.45
CA THR A 581 -15.70 -25.01 -30.04
C THR A 581 -16.63 -26.22 -29.86
N ASN A 582 -17.26 -26.69 -30.94
CA ASN A 582 -18.26 -27.77 -30.91
C ASN A 582 -17.81 -29.08 -31.58
N GLY A 583 -16.60 -29.13 -32.17
CA GLY A 583 -16.03 -30.36 -32.74
C GLY A 583 -16.42 -30.68 -34.20
N ASP A 584 -17.18 -29.80 -34.86
CA ASP A 584 -17.53 -29.93 -36.28
C ASP A 584 -16.52 -29.17 -37.18
N GLU A 585 -16.41 -29.58 -38.45
CA GLU A 585 -15.57 -28.89 -39.46
C GLU A 585 -15.94 -27.40 -39.57
N LEU A 586 -14.91 -26.54 -39.72
CA LEU A 586 -15.06 -25.09 -39.82
C LEU A 586 -15.87 -24.70 -41.07
N ASP A 587 -17.16 -24.44 -40.90
CA ASP A 587 -17.99 -23.77 -41.91
C ASP A 587 -17.70 -22.25 -41.90
N GLN A 588 -17.16 -21.74 -43.00
CA GLN A 588 -16.78 -20.33 -43.16
C GLN A 588 -17.98 -19.35 -43.17
N SER A 589 -19.21 -19.86 -43.12
CA SER A 589 -20.43 -19.05 -43.17
C SER A 589 -21.08 -18.76 -41.81
N SER A 590 -20.60 -19.37 -40.71
CA SER A 590 -21.20 -19.20 -39.39
C SER A 590 -20.43 -18.19 -38.52
N TYR A 591 -21.17 -17.33 -37.81
CA TYR A 591 -20.64 -16.38 -36.82
C TYR A 591 -20.23 -17.08 -35.50
N GLU A 592 -19.70 -18.29 -35.58
CA GLU A 592 -19.37 -19.08 -34.40
C GLU A 592 -17.94 -18.77 -33.89
N PRO A 593 -17.76 -18.72 -32.56
CA PRO A 593 -16.44 -18.52 -31.97
C PRO A 593 -15.54 -19.72 -32.27
N TRP A 594 -14.38 -19.45 -32.85
CA TRP A 594 -13.33 -20.45 -33.11
C TRP A 594 -12.14 -20.20 -32.18
N MET A 595 -11.39 -21.25 -31.89
CA MET A 595 -10.15 -21.16 -31.12
C MET A 595 -8.96 -21.51 -32.00
N ALA A 596 -7.90 -20.71 -31.91
CA ALA A 596 -6.61 -20.99 -32.52
C ALA A 596 -5.59 -21.33 -31.44
N TYR A 597 -4.97 -22.51 -31.56
CA TYR A 597 -3.87 -22.97 -30.73
C TYR A 597 -2.56 -22.68 -31.46
N LEU A 598 -1.72 -21.82 -30.88
CA LEU A 598 -0.38 -21.54 -31.38
C LEU A 598 0.63 -22.37 -30.60
N TYR A 599 1.45 -23.14 -31.32
CA TYR A 599 2.55 -23.92 -30.78
C TYR A 599 3.88 -23.32 -31.24
N MET A 600 4.79 -23.07 -30.31
CA MET A 600 6.14 -22.59 -30.63
C MET A 600 7.16 -23.49 -29.94
N SER A 601 8.16 -23.90 -30.70
CA SER A 601 9.26 -24.74 -30.23
C SER A 601 10.55 -23.92 -30.17
N PHE A 602 11.29 -24.06 -29.08
CA PHE A 602 12.54 -23.32 -28.84
C PHE A 602 13.66 -24.28 -28.42
N SER A 603 14.85 -24.05 -28.95
CA SER A 603 16.09 -24.62 -28.43
C SER A 603 16.74 -23.64 -27.45
N LEU A 604 17.08 -24.15 -26.27
CA LEU A 604 17.72 -23.38 -25.20
C LEU A 604 19.10 -23.96 -24.86
N PRO A 605 20.12 -23.12 -24.62
CA PRO A 605 21.35 -23.58 -23.99
C PRO A 605 21.07 -24.23 -22.63
N ALA A 606 21.90 -25.20 -22.23
CA ALA A 606 21.79 -25.84 -20.91
C ALA A 606 21.74 -24.79 -19.78
N ASP A 607 20.89 -25.03 -18.78
CA ASP A 607 20.66 -24.14 -17.63
C ASP A 607 20.06 -22.76 -17.96
N THR A 608 19.44 -22.59 -19.13
CA THR A 608 18.66 -21.39 -19.51
C THR A 608 17.20 -21.54 -19.11
N THR A 609 16.66 -20.55 -18.39
CA THR A 609 15.25 -20.53 -17.98
C THR A 609 14.52 -19.40 -18.69
N ILE A 610 13.46 -19.71 -19.45
CA ILE A 610 12.62 -18.69 -20.08
C ILE A 610 11.73 -18.06 -19.00
N HIS A 611 11.98 -16.79 -18.66
CA HIS A 611 11.17 -16.06 -17.70
C HIS A 611 9.88 -15.50 -18.29
N ARG A 612 9.89 -15.13 -19.58
CA ARG A 612 8.74 -14.56 -20.29
C ARG A 612 8.91 -14.71 -21.80
N VAL A 613 7.86 -15.18 -22.47
CA VAL A 613 7.71 -15.12 -23.93
C VAL A 613 6.62 -14.11 -24.23
N ASN A 614 6.94 -13.05 -24.98
CA ASN A 614 5.93 -12.12 -25.48
C ASN A 614 5.59 -12.52 -26.91
N VAL A 615 4.34 -12.91 -27.14
CA VAL A 615 3.83 -13.23 -28.47
C VAL A 615 2.94 -12.07 -28.91
N GLU A 616 3.28 -11.46 -30.04
CA GLU A 616 2.44 -10.45 -30.67
C GLU A 616 1.80 -11.06 -31.92
N LEU A 617 0.48 -11.25 -31.86
CA LEU A 617 -0.30 -11.76 -32.99
C LEU A 617 -0.81 -10.57 -33.80
N LEU A 618 -0.27 -10.41 -35.00
CA LEU A 618 -0.74 -9.44 -35.98
C LEU A 618 -1.82 -10.10 -36.85
N LEU A 619 -3.08 -9.74 -36.63
CA LEU A 619 -4.17 -10.13 -37.51
C LEU A 619 -4.26 -9.09 -38.63
N SER A 620 -3.88 -9.49 -39.84
CA SER A 620 -4.06 -8.73 -41.07
C SER A 620 -5.34 -9.20 -41.76
N ASP A 621 -6.17 -8.27 -42.24
CA ASP A 621 -7.33 -8.56 -43.09
C ASP A 621 -6.93 -8.82 -44.56
N GLY A 622 -5.63 -8.97 -44.83
CA GLY A 622 -5.07 -9.14 -46.17
C GLY A 622 -4.83 -7.83 -46.92
N SER A 623 -5.07 -6.65 -46.32
CA SER A 623 -4.84 -5.36 -46.98
C SER A 623 -3.46 -4.73 -46.77
N GLY A 624 -2.57 -5.38 -46.00
CA GLY A 624 -1.17 -4.97 -45.82
C GLY A 624 -0.64 -5.16 -44.42
#